data_AF-A0AA47NV16-F1
#
_entry.id   AF-A0AA47NV16-F1
#
_cell.length_a   1.000
_cell.length_b   1.000
_cell.length_c   1.000
_cell.angle_alpha   90.00
_cell.angle_beta   90.00
_cell.angle_gamma   90.00
#
_symmetry.space_group_name_H-M   'P 1'
#
loop_
_entity.id
_entity.type
_entity.pdbx_description
1 polymer ?
#
loop_
_entity_poly.entity_id
_entity_poly.type
_entity_poly.pdbx_seq_one_letter_code
_entity_poly.pdbx_strand_id
1 'polypeptide(L)'
;MDNLTITAKSVPEGRWILEDLVKLIDWARMDFKPAKSRSLVLRRGCVQDQFRFKIREDIILTVQEKPVKILGKWYMADLNDKERRCSFKLKPG
;
A
#
# COMPACT_ATOMS: atom_id res chain seq x y z
N MET A 1 -6.14 12.77 8.99
CA MET A 1 -5.10 11.80 8.55
C MET A 1 -5.81 10.48 8.32
N ASP A 2 -5.77 9.94 7.11
CA ASP A 2 -6.64 8.85 6.63
C ASP A 2 -5.86 7.71 5.95
N ASN A 3 -4.54 7.86 5.76
CA ASN A 3 -3.70 6.86 5.10
C ASN A 3 -2.92 6.03 6.12
N LEU A 4 -2.88 4.72 5.91
CA LEU A 4 -2.13 3.76 6.72
C LEU A 4 -1.30 2.85 5.81
N THR A 5 -0.05 2.60 6.21
CA THR A 5 0.85 1.65 5.55
C THR A 5 1.18 0.53 6.52
N ILE A 6 0.96 -0.71 6.11
CA ILE A 6 1.37 -1.90 6.85
C ILE A 6 2.52 -2.59 6.12
N THR A 7 3.46 -3.16 6.87
CA THR A 7 4.54 -3.99 6.34
C THR A 7 4.57 -5.30 7.11
N ALA A 8 4.73 -6.40 6.39
CA ALA A 8 4.79 -7.75 6.96
C ALA A 8 5.94 -8.51 6.32
N LYS A 9 6.47 -9.52 7.01
CA LYS A 9 7.61 -10.31 6.52
C LYS A 9 7.17 -11.36 5.49
N SER A 10 5.90 -11.72 5.49
CA SER A 10 5.34 -12.72 4.60
C SER A 10 3.92 -12.37 4.14
N VAL A 11 3.50 -12.97 3.03
CA VAL A 11 2.14 -12.77 2.47
C VAL A 11 1.05 -13.26 3.44
N PRO A 12 1.15 -14.46 4.08
CA PRO A 12 0.14 -14.90 5.04
C PRO A 12 -0.01 -13.94 6.23
N GLU A 13 1.11 -13.50 6.81
CA GLU A 13 1.12 -12.54 7.92
C GLU A 13 0.47 -11.22 7.52
N GLY A 14 0.81 -10.68 6.33
CA GLY A 14 0.18 -9.46 5.82
C GLY A 14 -1.32 -9.61 5.61
N ARG A 15 -1.78 -10.81 5.27
CA ARG A 15 -3.21 -11.10 5.06
C ARG A 15 -3.96 -11.11 6.40
N TRP A 16 -3.42 -11.78 7.41
CA TRP A 16 -4.00 -11.78 8.76
C TRP A 16 -4.05 -10.39 9.38
N ILE A 17 -2.96 -9.62 9.28
CA ILE A 17 -2.92 -8.24 9.78
C ILE A 17 -4.00 -7.39 9.09
N LEU A 18 -4.15 -7.52 7.78
CA LEU A 18 -5.16 -6.77 7.04
C LEU A 18 -6.58 -7.17 7.46
N GLU A 19 -6.86 -8.46 7.63
CA GLU A 19 -8.17 -8.96 8.05
C GLU A 19 -8.55 -8.46 9.45
N ASP A 20 -7.62 -8.49 10.40
CA ASP A 20 -7.87 -8.00 11.76
C ASP A 20 -8.02 -6.49 11.81
N LEU A 21 -7.24 -5.76 11.01
CA LEU A 21 -7.35 -4.32 10.89
C LEU A 21 -8.69 -3.89 10.29
N VAL A 22 -9.20 -4.60 9.28
CA VAL A 22 -10.53 -4.37 8.71
C VAL A 22 -11.62 -4.54 9.78
N LYS A 23 -11.51 -5.56 10.64
CA LYS A 23 -12.43 -5.73 11.77
C LYS A 23 -12.34 -4.53 12.71
N LEU A 24 -11.13 -4.17 13.18
CA LEU A 24 -10.95 -3.06 14.13
C LEU A 24 -11.49 -1.71 13.61
N ILE A 25 -11.31 -1.45 12.32
CA ILE A 25 -11.74 -0.21 11.67
C ILE A 25 -13.26 -0.18 11.46
N ASP A 26 -13.89 -1.33 11.20
CA ASP A 26 -15.35 -1.47 11.16
C ASP A 26 -15.99 -1.17 12.52
N TRP A 27 -15.38 -1.63 13.62
CA TRP A 27 -15.79 -1.28 14.98
C TRP A 27 -15.73 0.23 15.25
N ALA A 28 -14.76 0.93 14.65
CA ALA A 28 -14.64 2.38 14.71
C ALA A 28 -15.62 3.12 13.76
N ARG A 29 -16.51 2.39 13.06
CA ARG A 29 -17.41 2.90 12.00
C ARG A 29 -16.65 3.57 10.85
N MET A 30 -15.45 3.11 10.59
CA MET A 30 -14.60 3.52 9.48
C MET A 30 -14.50 2.39 8.44
N ASP A 31 -14.00 2.69 7.24
CA ASP A 31 -13.88 1.70 6.18
C ASP A 31 -12.65 1.96 5.29
N PHE A 32 -12.04 0.88 4.81
CA PHE A 32 -10.97 0.93 3.83
C PHE A 32 -11.54 0.77 2.44
N LYS A 33 -11.32 1.77 1.58
CA LYS A 33 -11.77 1.70 0.19
C LYS A 33 -10.82 0.83 -0.63
N PRO A 34 -11.21 -0.37 -1.11
CA PRO A 34 -10.30 -1.25 -1.85
C PRO A 34 -9.76 -0.58 -3.12
N ALA A 35 -10.63 0.19 -3.80
CA ALA A 35 -10.27 1.01 -4.96
C ALA A 35 -9.28 2.16 -4.67
N LYS A 36 -9.00 2.48 -3.40
CA LYS A 36 -7.96 3.45 -2.97
C LYS A 36 -6.74 2.79 -2.29
N SER A 37 -6.86 1.55 -1.82
CA SER A 37 -5.78 0.76 -1.21
C SER A 37 -4.89 0.09 -2.27
N ARG A 38 -3.57 0.01 -2.03
CA ARG A 38 -2.61 -0.69 -2.93
C ARG A 38 -1.85 -1.74 -2.15
N SER A 39 -1.48 -2.82 -2.83
CA SER A 39 -0.58 -3.84 -2.28
C SER A 39 0.71 -3.97 -3.09
N LEU A 40 1.78 -4.38 -2.41
CA LEU A 40 3.07 -4.65 -3.02
C LEU A 40 3.74 -5.80 -2.27
N VAL A 41 4.10 -6.84 -3.01
CA VAL A 41 4.84 -7.98 -2.46
C VAL A 41 6.22 -8.02 -3.10
N LEU A 42 7.23 -8.16 -2.27
CA LEU A 42 8.63 -8.23 -2.69
C LEU A 42 9.23 -9.56 -2.24
N ARG A 43 9.97 -10.21 -3.14
CA ARG A 43 10.80 -11.37 -2.82
C ARG A 43 12.16 -11.18 -3.46
N ARG A 44 13.22 -11.12 -2.63
CA ARG A 44 14.61 -10.91 -3.07
C ARG A 44 14.78 -9.68 -3.98
N GLY A 45 14.09 -8.58 -3.65
CA GLY A 45 14.14 -7.33 -4.43
C GLY A 45 13.26 -7.32 -5.70
N CYS A 46 12.59 -8.43 -6.03
CA CYS A 46 11.69 -8.50 -7.18
C CYS A 46 10.22 -8.39 -6.74
N VAL A 47 9.44 -7.59 -7.47
CA VAL A 47 7.98 -7.52 -7.32
C VAL A 47 7.33 -8.85 -7.68
N GLN A 48 6.34 -9.27 -6.89
CA GLN A 48 5.59 -10.50 -7.09
C GLN A 48 4.12 -10.14 -7.35
N ASP A 49 3.68 -10.15 -8.61
CA ASP A 49 2.31 -9.74 -8.99
C ASP A 49 1.25 -10.85 -8.81
N GLN A 50 1.68 -12.09 -8.57
CA GLN A 50 0.76 -13.22 -8.37
C GLN A 50 -0.01 -13.15 -7.04
N PHE A 51 0.47 -12.37 -6.06
CA PHE A 51 -0.15 -12.32 -4.74
C PHE A 51 -1.15 -11.19 -4.66
N ARG A 52 -2.41 -11.56 -4.43
CA ARG A 52 -3.52 -10.61 -4.28
C ARG A 52 -4.02 -10.60 -2.83
N PHE A 53 -4.31 -9.38 -2.36
CA PHE A 53 -4.95 -9.11 -1.08
C PHE A 53 -6.40 -8.72 -1.31
N LYS A 54 -7.25 -8.97 -0.32
CA LYS A 54 -8.67 -8.65 -0.36
C LYS A 54 -9.07 -7.88 0.89
N ILE A 55 -10.05 -7.00 0.73
CA ILE A 55 -10.78 -6.38 1.83
C ILE A 55 -12.20 -6.87 1.67
N ARG A 56 -12.67 -7.70 2.61
CA ARG A 56 -13.93 -8.45 2.45
C ARG A 56 -13.86 -9.31 1.19
N GLU A 57 -14.68 -9.03 0.18
CA GLU A 57 -14.71 -9.77 -1.08
C GLU A 57 -13.92 -9.08 -2.21
N ASP A 58 -13.61 -7.79 -2.05
CA ASP A 58 -13.00 -6.96 -3.07
C ASP A 58 -11.48 -7.10 -3.12
N ILE A 59 -10.95 -7.25 -4.33
CA ILE A 59 -9.49 -7.36 -4.58
C ILE A 59 -8.85 -5.98 -4.52
N ILE A 60 -7.76 -5.86 -3.77
CA ILE A 60 -6.90 -4.69 -3.76
C ILE A 60 -5.99 -4.73 -5.00
N LEU A 61 -5.96 -3.63 -5.76
CA LEU A 61 -5.04 -3.46 -6.88
C LEU A 61 -3.58 -3.43 -6.43
N THR A 62 -2.68 -3.98 -7.24
CA THR A 62 -1.25 -3.88 -6.96
C THR A 62 -0.71 -2.50 -7.34
N VAL A 63 0.43 -2.12 -6.76
CA VAL A 63 1.14 -0.88 -7.16
C VAL A 63 1.58 -0.94 -8.63
N GLN A 64 1.81 -2.15 -9.17
CA GLN A 64 2.18 -2.36 -10.57
C GLN A 64 1.01 -2.09 -11.51
N GLU A 65 -0.20 -2.51 -11.15
CA GLU A 65 -1.41 -2.25 -11.92
C GLU A 65 -1.81 -0.77 -11.88
N LYS A 66 -1.74 -0.17 -10.69
CA LYS A 66 -2.12 1.22 -10.49
C LYS A 66 -1.21 1.85 -9.45
N PRO A 67 -0.18 2.60 -9.89
CA PRO A 67 0.66 3.37 -9.00
C PRO A 67 -0.14 4.31 -8.12
N VAL A 68 0.41 4.61 -6.95
CA VAL A 68 -0.27 5.43 -5.94
C VAL A 68 0.61 6.57 -5.46
N LYS A 69 -0.02 7.71 -5.20
CA LYS A 69 0.63 8.87 -4.60
C LYS A 69 0.26 8.96 -3.12
N ILE A 70 1.23 8.80 -2.24
CA ILE A 70 1.04 8.90 -0.79
C ILE A 70 1.95 10.02 -0.27
N LEU A 71 1.38 10.99 0.44
CA LEU A 71 2.11 12.15 1.01
C LEU A 71 3.00 12.89 -0.01
N GLY A 72 2.51 13.07 -1.23
CA GLY A 72 3.26 13.77 -2.29
C GLY A 72 4.24 12.89 -3.08
N LYS A 73 4.46 11.64 -2.64
CA LYS A 73 5.41 10.71 -3.26
C LYS A 73 4.71 9.65 -4.09
N TRP A 74 5.21 9.39 -5.29
CA TRP A 74 4.75 8.28 -6.12
C TRP A 74 5.41 6.98 -5.70
N TYR A 75 4.60 5.95 -5.54
CA TYR A 75 5.03 4.58 -5.33
C TYR A 75 4.74 3.83 -6.62
N MET A 76 5.81 3.44 -7.30
CA MET A 76 5.82 2.69 -8.55
C MET A 76 6.39 1.29 -8.26
N ALA A 77 6.11 0.33 -9.14
CA ALA A 77 6.56 -1.06 -8.95
C ALA A 77 8.08 -1.24 -9.08
N ASP A 78 8.77 -0.37 -9.81
CA ASP A 78 10.21 -0.43 -9.98
C ASP A 78 11.00 -0.03 -8.73
N LEU A 79 10.32 0.48 -7.68
CA LEU A 79 10.89 0.91 -6.40
C LEU A 79 12.18 1.74 -6.55
N ASN A 80 12.23 2.54 -7.61
CA ASN A 80 13.43 3.26 -7.98
C ASN A 80 13.47 4.62 -7.26
N ASP A 81 14.58 4.88 -6.56
CA ASP A 81 14.76 6.10 -5.78
C ASP A 81 15.28 7.29 -6.60
N LYS A 82 15.57 7.10 -7.89
CA LYS A 82 16.13 8.16 -8.76
C LYS A 82 15.25 9.41 -8.81
N GLU A 83 13.92 9.26 -8.81
CA GLU A 83 12.99 10.39 -8.80
C GLU A 83 12.73 10.98 -7.39
N ARG A 84 13.19 10.33 -6.31
CA ARG A 84 12.96 10.79 -4.94
C ARG A 84 13.75 12.05 -4.57
N ARG A 85 14.84 12.34 -5.30
CA ARG A 85 15.80 13.41 -4.98
C ARG A 85 15.23 14.84 -5.13
N CYS A 86 14.18 15.04 -5.92
CA CYS A 86 13.63 16.37 -6.24
C CYS A 86 12.30 16.75 -5.54
N SER A 87 11.72 15.86 -4.73
CA SER A 87 10.39 16.09 -4.12
C SER A 87 10.43 16.85 -2.78
N PHE A 88 11.59 16.99 -2.15
CA PHE A 88 11.83 17.90 -1.02
C PHE A 88 12.39 19.24 -1.52
N LYS A 89 11.60 20.01 -2.28
CA LYS A 89 11.87 21.45 -2.36
C LYS A 89 11.34 22.05 -1.05
N LEU A 90 12.24 22.29 -0.10
CA LEU A 90 11.98 23.17 1.03
C LEU A 90 11.43 24.48 0.43
N LYS A 91 10.22 24.86 0.82
CA LYS A 91 9.71 26.18 0.45
C LYS A 91 10.66 27.21 1.08
N PRO A 92 11.26 28.14 0.31
CA PRO A 92 11.94 29.27 0.92
C PRO A 92 10.89 30.07 1.69
N GLY A 93 11.22 30.39 2.95
CA GLY A 93 10.40 31.24 3.83
C GLY A 93 10.45 32.70 3.43
#